data_AF-A0A9E3T256-F1
#
_entry.id   AF-A0A9E3T256-F1
#
_cell.length_a   1.000
_cell.length_b   1.000
_cell.length_c   1.000
_cell.angle_alpha   90.00
_cell.angle_beta   90.00
_cell.angle_gamma   90.00
#
_symmetry.space_group_name_H-M   'P 1'
#
loop_
_entity.id
_entity.type
_entity.pdbx_description
1 polymer ?
#
loop_
_entity_poly.entity_id
_entity_poly.type
_entity_poly.pdbx_seq_one_letter_code
_entity_poly.pdbx_strand_id
1 'polypeptide(L)'
;MKIFISYARANKEVVLEILQPMKSHEIWFDDRLNIGQDWWVEIQHEIAACHCFMLLISPQSLISEYCQKELEYARKLNKPIAPVLIAPTGIPEDLQKLQIIDLSAGLIPATTVALLNGLFEIERLVFNPLRASGSQQSPTTRRLSISDLYFVSRSQTKRVIYEQILGATLQFMPIEIDEIQRVDPTEIALRKVQEAFQMMNKPVFVEQTALAVRAWGGLPGGMTNAFITTMGLGNFCRAINAFDDHYAEAISVIAFSDGNMKRTFAGSLPGEIATRPRGDGYRWNPIFTPQGFDQTFGEMREEEILSISMRRRAIVDFMRFLQSNYMLE
;
A
#
# COMPACT_ATOMS: atom_id res chain seq x y z
N MET A 1 4.09 0.74 -8.01
CA MET A 1 5.30 1.53 -8.32
C MET A 1 6.15 0.71 -9.27
N LYS A 2 6.86 1.33 -10.24
CA LYS A 2 7.88 0.63 -11.03
C LYS A 2 9.19 0.57 -10.24
N ILE A 3 9.67 -0.62 -9.92
CA ILE A 3 10.86 -0.85 -9.07
C ILE A 3 11.92 -1.56 -9.91
N PHE A 4 13.13 -1.00 -9.94
CA PHE A 4 14.29 -1.66 -10.51
C PHE A 4 15.05 -2.37 -9.39
N ILE A 5 15.29 -3.69 -9.49
CA ILE A 5 16.09 -4.44 -8.51
C ILE A 5 17.48 -4.70 -9.08
N SER A 6 18.49 -4.12 -8.41
CA SER A 6 19.90 -4.43 -8.63
C SER A 6 20.38 -5.46 -7.62
N TYR A 7 20.96 -6.55 -8.11
CA TYR A 7 21.38 -7.68 -7.29
C TYR A 7 22.57 -8.41 -7.92
N ALA A 8 23.36 -9.12 -7.11
CA ALA A 8 24.35 -10.04 -7.64
C ALA A 8 23.68 -11.34 -8.10
N ARG A 9 24.11 -11.88 -9.25
CA ARG A 9 23.55 -13.12 -9.83
C ARG A 9 23.46 -14.30 -8.87
N ALA A 10 24.43 -14.43 -7.97
CA ALA A 10 24.45 -15.47 -6.93
C ALA A 10 23.25 -15.39 -5.96
N ASN A 11 22.53 -14.26 -5.93
CA ASN A 11 21.38 -14.01 -5.06
C ASN A 11 20.05 -14.08 -5.82
N LYS A 12 20.00 -14.66 -7.03
CA LYS A 12 18.78 -14.76 -7.84
C LYS A 12 17.61 -15.44 -7.09
N GLU A 13 17.89 -16.50 -6.33
CA GLU A 13 16.86 -17.20 -5.56
C GLU A 13 16.19 -16.26 -4.54
N VAL A 14 16.97 -15.45 -3.82
CA VAL A 14 16.47 -14.46 -2.86
C VAL A 14 15.61 -13.40 -3.57
N VAL A 15 15.96 -12.99 -4.80
CA VAL A 15 15.11 -12.08 -5.58
C VAL A 15 13.73 -12.68 -5.77
N LEU A 16 13.64 -13.94 -6.21
CA LEU A 16 12.36 -14.61 -6.47
C LEU A 16 11.49 -14.74 -5.22
N GLU A 17 12.09 -14.93 -4.05
CA GLU A 17 11.38 -14.92 -2.77
C GLU A 17 10.83 -13.52 -2.46
N ILE A 18 11.63 -12.47 -2.66
CA ILE A 18 11.25 -11.06 -2.44
C ILE A 18 10.11 -10.62 -3.39
N LEU A 19 9.99 -11.20 -4.58
CA LEU A 19 8.89 -10.88 -5.50
C LEU A 19 7.51 -11.28 -4.94
N GLN A 20 7.42 -12.32 -4.10
CA GLN A 20 6.14 -12.82 -3.60
C GLN A 20 5.32 -11.76 -2.83
N PRO A 21 5.88 -11.07 -1.82
CA PRO A 21 5.17 -10.00 -1.13
C PRO A 21 5.00 -8.73 -1.98
N MET A 22 5.77 -8.57 -3.07
CA MET A 22 5.80 -7.35 -3.88
C MET A 22 4.93 -7.40 -5.16
N LYS A 23 4.02 -8.37 -5.30
CA LYS A 23 3.16 -8.56 -6.51
C LYS A 23 2.33 -7.34 -6.93
N SER A 24 2.11 -6.37 -6.04
CA SER A 24 1.40 -5.11 -6.35
C SER A 24 2.28 -4.04 -7.01
N HIS A 25 3.57 -4.33 -7.23
CA HIS A 25 4.50 -3.43 -7.90
C HIS A 25 4.88 -3.99 -9.27
N GLU A 26 5.19 -3.10 -10.21
CA GLU A 26 5.79 -3.47 -11.48
C GLU A 26 7.30 -3.61 -11.21
N ILE A 27 7.82 -4.83 -11.26
CA ILE A 27 9.21 -5.10 -10.88
C ILE A 27 10.00 -5.42 -12.14
N TRP A 28 11.11 -4.73 -12.31
CA TRP A 28 12.12 -5.02 -13.30
C TRP A 28 13.40 -5.48 -12.62
N PHE A 29 13.98 -6.56 -13.10
CA PHE A 29 15.32 -7.02 -12.73
C PHE A 29 15.90 -7.79 -13.91
N ASP A 30 17.22 -7.73 -14.10
CA ASP A 30 17.85 -8.46 -15.19
C ASP A 30 17.88 -9.96 -14.89
N ASP A 31 17.33 -10.76 -15.82
CA ASP A 31 17.39 -12.23 -15.80
C ASP A 31 18.09 -12.83 -17.03
N ARG A 32 18.71 -12.01 -17.91
CA ARG A 32 19.22 -12.49 -19.20
C ARG A 32 20.66 -12.05 -19.48
N LEU A 33 21.51 -13.04 -19.73
CA LEU A 33 22.88 -12.86 -20.20
C LEU A 33 22.89 -12.52 -21.71
N ASN A 34 23.21 -11.28 -22.07
CA ASN A 34 23.88 -10.96 -23.34
C ASN A 34 24.73 -9.69 -23.17
N ILE A 35 26.04 -9.81 -23.40
CA ILE A 35 26.98 -8.69 -23.31
C ILE A 35 27.01 -7.98 -24.67
N GLY A 36 26.53 -6.74 -24.73
CA GLY A 36 26.51 -5.89 -25.93
C GLY A 36 26.12 -4.43 -25.61
N GLN A 37 26.36 -3.51 -26.55
CA GLN A 37 26.05 -2.07 -26.36
C GLN A 37 24.55 -1.78 -26.19
N ASP A 38 23.68 -2.60 -26.78
CA ASP A 38 22.22 -2.39 -26.71
C ASP A 38 21.62 -2.72 -25.33
N TRP A 39 22.26 -3.61 -24.55
CA TRP A 39 21.74 -4.06 -23.25
C TRP A 39 21.92 -3.02 -22.13
N TRP A 40 23.06 -2.31 -22.12
CA TRP A 40 23.26 -1.24 -21.14
C TRP A 40 22.28 -0.08 -21.37
N VAL A 41 21.92 0.20 -22.63
CA VAL A 41 20.91 1.21 -22.98
C VAL A 41 19.54 0.82 -22.42
N GLU A 42 19.16 -0.46 -22.51
CA GLU A 42 17.92 -0.97 -21.92
C GLU A 42 17.93 -0.81 -20.39
N ILE A 43 19.01 -1.19 -19.71
CA ILE A 43 19.14 -0.98 -18.25
C ILE A 43 19.00 0.50 -17.88
N GLN A 44 19.68 1.38 -18.61
CA GLN A 44 19.58 2.81 -18.38
C GLN A 44 18.15 3.30 -18.58
N HIS A 45 17.44 2.81 -19.60
CA HIS A 45 16.04 3.13 -19.83
C HIS A 45 15.17 2.67 -18.66
N GLU A 46 15.38 1.46 -18.16
CA GLU A 46 14.58 0.87 -17.08
C GLU A 46 14.87 1.53 -15.72
N ILE A 47 16.12 1.88 -15.43
CA ILE A 47 16.47 2.70 -14.26
C ILE A 47 15.85 4.09 -14.40
N ALA A 48 15.87 4.70 -15.59
CA ALA A 48 15.27 6.01 -15.81
C ALA A 48 13.73 5.98 -15.67
N ALA A 49 13.09 4.89 -16.07
CA ALA A 49 11.65 4.70 -15.96
C ALA A 49 11.20 4.27 -14.54
N CYS A 50 12.09 3.72 -13.72
CA CYS A 50 11.74 3.29 -12.38
C CYS A 50 11.45 4.49 -11.47
N HIS A 51 10.60 4.26 -10.48
CA HIS A 51 10.28 5.21 -9.43
C HIS A 51 11.14 4.98 -8.17
N CYS A 52 11.67 3.77 -8.02
CA CYS A 52 12.54 3.35 -6.92
C CYS A 52 13.59 2.38 -7.43
N PHE A 53 14.83 2.59 -7.02
CA PHE A 53 15.96 1.69 -7.27
C PHE A 53 16.23 0.88 -5.99
N MET A 54 15.94 -0.42 -6.02
CA MET A 54 16.19 -1.33 -4.92
C MET A 54 17.54 -2.01 -5.10
N LEU A 55 18.44 -1.84 -4.12
CA LEU A 55 19.75 -2.49 -4.12
C LEU A 55 19.73 -3.64 -3.10
N LEU A 56 19.88 -4.88 -3.57
CA LEU A 56 20.08 -6.02 -2.68
C LEU A 56 21.56 -6.08 -2.25
N ILE A 57 21.82 -5.83 -0.98
CA ILE A 57 23.15 -5.75 -0.39
C ILE A 57 23.58 -7.12 0.12
N SER A 58 24.64 -7.64 -0.48
CA SER A 58 25.35 -8.85 -0.10
C SER A 58 26.85 -8.65 -0.36
N PRO A 59 27.75 -9.50 0.20
CA PRO A 59 29.16 -9.45 -0.17
C PRO A 59 29.39 -9.48 -1.69
N GLN A 60 28.57 -10.25 -2.42
CA GLN A 60 28.66 -10.41 -3.87
C GLN A 60 28.17 -9.19 -4.64
N SER A 61 27.12 -8.50 -4.18
CA SER A 61 26.62 -7.30 -4.88
C SER A 61 27.53 -6.09 -4.66
N LEU A 62 28.18 -5.99 -3.51
CA LEU A 62 29.13 -4.91 -3.23
C LEU A 62 30.39 -4.95 -4.12
N ILE A 63 30.83 -6.15 -4.51
CA ILE A 63 31.98 -6.32 -5.42
C ILE A 63 31.58 -6.42 -6.91
N SER A 64 30.28 -6.40 -7.22
CA SER A 64 29.77 -6.53 -8.58
C SER A 64 29.89 -5.21 -9.34
N GLU A 65 30.69 -5.19 -10.41
CA GLU A 65 30.85 -4.02 -11.28
C GLU A 65 29.50 -3.58 -11.90
N TYR A 66 28.61 -4.54 -12.20
CA TYR A 66 27.27 -4.24 -12.71
C TYR A 66 26.42 -3.50 -11.68
N CYS A 67 26.35 -4.00 -10.44
CA CYS A 67 25.59 -3.35 -9.37
C CYS A 67 26.12 -1.93 -9.08
N GLN A 68 27.44 -1.74 -9.13
CA GLN A 68 28.06 -0.44 -8.95
C GLN A 68 27.67 0.54 -10.07
N LYS A 69 27.76 0.12 -11.34
CA LYS A 69 27.36 0.95 -12.50
C LYS A 69 25.88 1.33 -12.45
N GLU A 70 25.00 0.39 -12.12
CA GLU A 70 23.55 0.63 -12.00
C GLU A 70 23.25 1.61 -10.87
N LEU A 71 23.86 1.42 -9.69
CA LEU A 71 23.70 2.30 -8.54
C LEU A 71 24.20 3.72 -8.83
N GLU A 72 25.35 3.87 -9.47
CA GLU A 72 25.88 5.17 -9.89
C GLU A 72 24.93 5.87 -10.87
N TYR A 73 24.36 5.13 -11.82
CA TYR A 73 23.43 5.70 -12.78
C TYR A 73 22.11 6.13 -12.11
N ALA A 74 21.56 5.31 -11.22
CA ALA A 74 20.38 5.65 -10.44
C ALA A 74 20.60 6.91 -9.58
N ARG A 75 21.79 7.06 -8.97
CA ARG A 75 22.20 8.25 -8.23
C ARG A 75 22.27 9.49 -9.11
N LYS A 76 22.84 9.39 -10.33
CA LYS A 76 22.88 10.50 -11.29
C LYS A 76 21.49 11.01 -11.65
N LEU A 77 20.50 10.12 -11.67
CA LEU A 77 19.09 10.45 -11.91
C LEU A 77 18.31 10.84 -10.65
N ASN A 78 18.98 10.96 -9.49
CA ASN A 78 18.36 11.23 -8.19
C ASN A 78 17.20 10.26 -7.85
N LYS A 79 17.31 9.00 -8.26
CA LYS A 79 16.29 7.98 -7.95
C LYS A 79 16.28 7.70 -6.44
N PRO A 80 15.10 7.56 -5.81
CA PRO A 80 15.00 7.03 -4.46
C PRO A 80 15.62 5.63 -4.38
N ILE A 81 16.59 5.44 -3.47
CA ILE A 81 17.32 4.18 -3.29
C ILE A 81 16.76 3.44 -2.09
N ALA A 82 16.36 2.18 -2.28
CA ALA A 82 15.96 1.24 -1.24
C ALA A 82 17.08 0.22 -0.99
N PRO A 83 17.98 0.43 -0.01
CA PRO A 83 18.98 -0.57 0.35
C PRO A 83 18.34 -1.72 1.14
N VAL A 84 18.47 -2.95 0.65
CA VAL A 84 17.93 -4.16 1.25
C VAL A 84 19.07 -5.12 1.60
N LEU A 85 19.39 -5.28 2.88
CA LEU A 85 20.43 -6.20 3.33
C LEU A 85 19.91 -7.64 3.25
N ILE A 86 20.52 -8.49 2.43
CA ILE A 86 20.11 -9.90 2.26
C ILE A 86 21.13 -10.91 2.79
N ALA A 87 22.34 -10.45 3.13
CA ALA A 87 23.37 -11.25 3.76
C ALA A 87 24.23 -10.38 4.69
N PRO A 88 24.68 -10.87 5.86
CA PRO A 88 25.51 -10.10 6.78
C PRO A 88 26.77 -9.58 6.07
N THR A 89 26.89 -8.25 5.95
CA THR A 89 28.05 -7.61 5.32
C THR A 89 28.19 -6.15 5.79
N GLY A 90 29.38 -5.58 5.59
CA GLY A 90 29.63 -4.17 5.89
C GLY A 90 28.91 -3.29 4.87
N ILE A 91 27.96 -2.49 5.35
CA ILE A 91 27.21 -1.56 4.49
C ILE A 91 28.06 -0.32 4.22
N PRO A 92 28.25 0.10 2.95
CA PRO A 92 28.94 1.34 2.60
C PRO A 92 28.38 2.59 3.32
N GLU A 93 29.24 3.51 3.73
CA GLU A 93 28.89 4.71 4.55
C GLU A 93 27.82 5.60 3.90
N ASP A 94 27.84 5.70 2.58
CA ASP A 94 26.87 6.44 1.78
C ASP A 94 25.47 5.81 1.81
N LEU A 95 25.37 4.48 1.95
CA LEU A 95 24.11 3.75 2.12
C LEU A 95 23.64 3.71 3.57
N GLN A 96 24.54 3.80 4.56
CA GLN A 96 24.17 3.85 5.99
C GLN A 96 23.33 5.07 6.36
N LYS A 97 23.40 6.15 5.56
CA LYS A 97 22.60 7.36 5.75
C LYS A 97 21.14 7.17 5.33
N LEU A 98 20.82 6.08 4.63
CA LEU A 98 19.49 5.72 4.19
C LEU A 98 18.86 4.72 5.16
N GLN A 99 17.54 4.63 5.14
CA GLN A 99 16.83 3.58 5.87
C GLN A 99 17.10 2.22 5.20
N ILE A 100 17.75 1.33 5.95
CA ILE A 100 18.08 -0.02 5.47
C ILE A 100 16.96 -0.99 5.83
N ILE A 101 16.55 -1.79 4.85
CA ILE A 101 15.61 -2.90 5.03
C ILE A 101 16.43 -4.16 5.27
N ASP A 102 16.43 -4.67 6.51
CA ASP A 102 17.21 -5.87 6.86
C ASP A 102 16.40 -7.15 6.66
N LEU A 103 16.79 -7.93 5.65
CA LEU A 103 16.28 -9.27 5.33
C LEU A 103 17.36 -10.35 5.51
N SER A 104 18.45 -10.07 6.22
CA SER A 104 19.56 -11.01 6.40
C SER A 104 19.17 -12.28 7.16
N ALA A 105 18.05 -12.24 7.90
CA ALA A 105 17.43 -13.39 8.56
C ALA A 105 16.46 -14.19 7.64
N GLY A 106 16.36 -13.84 6.36
CA GLY A 106 15.41 -14.41 5.40
C GLY A 106 14.03 -13.74 5.44
N LEU A 107 13.13 -14.17 4.54
CA LEU A 107 11.75 -13.71 4.46
C LEU A 107 10.86 -14.42 5.48
N ILE A 108 10.77 -13.84 6.67
CA ILE A 108 9.84 -14.22 7.74
C ILE A 108 8.80 -13.09 7.90
N PRO A 109 7.70 -13.28 8.65
CA PRO A 109 6.67 -12.24 8.78
C PRO A 109 7.22 -10.87 9.21
N ALA A 110 8.14 -10.84 10.18
CA ALA A 110 8.75 -9.60 10.66
C ALA A 110 9.55 -8.85 9.59
N THR A 111 10.40 -9.56 8.84
CA THR A 111 11.22 -8.96 7.77
C THR A 111 10.39 -8.62 6.53
N THR A 112 9.32 -9.38 6.26
CA THR A 112 8.31 -9.05 5.24
C THR A 112 7.63 -7.71 5.54
N VAL A 113 7.24 -7.48 6.80
CA VAL A 113 6.70 -6.20 7.25
C VAL A 113 7.73 -5.08 7.09
N ALA A 114 8.99 -5.33 7.46
CA ALA A 114 10.08 -4.34 7.29
C ALA A 114 10.26 -3.94 5.81
N LEU A 115 10.23 -4.92 4.89
CA LEU A 115 10.28 -4.67 3.44
C LEU A 115 9.10 -3.83 2.96
N LEU A 116 7.88 -4.22 3.33
CA LEU A 116 6.68 -3.51 2.92
C LEU A 116 6.66 -2.09 3.49
N ASN A 117 7.10 -1.88 4.74
CA ASN A 117 7.25 -0.57 5.35
C ASN A 117 8.31 0.30 4.66
N GLY A 118 9.50 -0.24 4.37
CA GLY A 118 10.53 0.53 3.67
C GLY A 118 10.06 0.97 2.28
N LEU A 119 9.40 0.06 1.54
CA LEU A 119 8.77 0.40 0.26
C LEU A 119 7.63 1.42 0.42
N PHE A 120 6.93 1.41 1.55
CA PHE A 120 5.88 2.37 1.82
C PHE A 120 6.40 3.78 1.92
N GLU A 121 7.43 3.97 2.71
CA GLU A 121 8.01 5.29 2.92
C GLU A 121 8.49 5.88 1.59
N ILE A 122 9.05 5.03 0.73
CA ILE A 122 9.45 5.45 -0.61
C ILE A 122 8.24 5.79 -1.47
N GLU A 123 7.20 4.94 -1.54
CA GLU A 123 5.98 5.25 -2.29
C GLU A 123 5.31 6.53 -1.80
N ARG A 124 5.28 6.74 -0.49
CA ARG A 124 4.75 7.93 0.17
C ARG A 124 5.56 9.17 -0.21
N LEU A 125 6.89 9.08 -0.32
CA LEU A 125 7.72 10.18 -0.78
C LEU A 125 7.54 10.47 -2.27
N VAL A 126 7.38 9.44 -3.10
CA VAL A 126 7.30 9.58 -4.56
C VAL A 126 5.92 10.05 -5.02
N PHE A 127 4.86 9.52 -4.43
CA PHE A 127 3.49 9.69 -4.94
C PHE A 127 2.59 10.54 -4.06
N ASN A 128 3.00 10.98 -2.86
CA ASN A 128 2.11 11.78 -2.01
C ASN A 128 2.02 13.24 -2.51
N PRO A 129 0.87 13.64 -3.09
CA PRO A 129 0.64 15.01 -3.55
C PRO A 129 0.79 16.03 -2.42
N LEU A 130 0.37 15.66 -1.21
CA LEU A 130 0.28 16.54 -0.04
C LEU A 130 1.65 16.95 0.52
N ARG A 131 2.75 16.33 0.05
CA ARG A 131 4.12 16.64 0.46
C ARG A 131 5.01 17.17 -0.66
N ALA A 132 4.52 17.16 -1.91
CA ALA A 132 5.33 17.52 -3.06
C ALA A 132 5.49 19.04 -3.19
N SER A 133 6.48 19.62 -2.50
CA SER A 133 7.02 20.93 -2.87
C SER A 133 7.93 20.77 -4.09
N GLY A 134 7.33 20.84 -5.29
CA GLY A 134 8.03 21.03 -6.56
C GLY A 134 8.72 19.81 -7.14
N SER A 135 8.09 19.15 -8.12
CA SER A 135 8.79 18.76 -9.36
C SER A 135 7.82 18.39 -10.49
N GLN A 136 8.20 18.92 -11.65
CA GLN A 136 7.74 18.84 -13.04
C GLN A 136 6.44 18.07 -13.37
N GLN A 137 5.47 18.88 -13.82
CA GLN A 137 4.18 18.52 -14.39
C GLN A 137 4.34 17.89 -15.78
N SER A 138 3.67 16.74 -15.99
CA SER A 138 3.14 16.38 -17.31
C SER A 138 1.86 17.19 -17.59
N PRO A 139 1.50 17.46 -18.85
CA PRO A 139 0.46 18.43 -19.19
C PRO A 139 -0.93 17.89 -18.84
N THR A 140 -1.40 18.18 -17.63
CA THR A 140 -2.79 17.92 -17.21
C THR A 140 -3.59 19.22 -17.27
N THR A 141 -4.80 19.17 -17.82
CA THR A 141 -5.65 20.36 -18.05
C THR A 141 -6.55 20.71 -16.87
N ARG A 142 -6.63 19.85 -15.84
CA ARG A 142 -7.49 20.06 -14.66
C ARG A 142 -6.66 20.56 -13.48
N ARG A 143 -7.12 21.64 -12.85
CA ARG A 143 -6.57 22.14 -11.60
C ARG A 143 -7.38 21.62 -10.43
N LEU A 144 -6.71 21.05 -9.45
CA LEU A 144 -7.28 20.75 -8.14
C LEU A 144 -6.28 21.23 -7.11
N SER A 145 -6.66 22.27 -6.37
CA SER A 145 -5.96 22.64 -5.15
C SER A 145 -6.16 21.50 -4.15
N ILE A 146 -5.07 20.92 -3.68
CA ILE A 146 -5.11 19.86 -2.67
C ILE A 146 -5.79 20.37 -1.39
N SER A 147 -5.65 21.66 -1.10
CA SER A 147 -6.30 22.34 0.02
C SER A 147 -7.84 22.35 -0.10
N ASP A 148 -8.38 22.08 -1.29
CA ASP A 148 -9.83 22.01 -1.54
C ASP A 148 -10.36 20.58 -1.67
N LEU A 149 -9.52 19.55 -1.46
CA LEU A 149 -9.91 18.14 -1.45
C LEU A 149 -10.28 17.67 -0.05
N TYR A 150 -11.58 17.44 0.19
CA TYR A 150 -12.08 17.06 1.52
C TYR A 150 -12.22 15.54 1.70
N PHE A 151 -11.70 15.01 2.80
CA PHE A 151 -12.03 13.68 3.27
C PHE A 151 -13.32 13.74 4.11
N VAL A 152 -14.40 13.16 3.60
CA VAL A 152 -15.71 13.19 4.27
C VAL A 152 -15.97 11.87 5.00
N SER A 153 -16.00 11.92 6.33
CA SER A 153 -16.32 10.76 7.18
C SER A 153 -16.57 11.20 8.62
N ARG A 154 -17.42 10.50 9.37
CA ARG A 154 -17.52 10.69 10.84
C ARG A 154 -16.39 10.03 11.63
N SER A 155 -15.65 9.11 11.02
CA SER A 155 -14.69 8.28 11.75
C SER A 155 -13.36 9.01 11.93
N GLN A 156 -13.12 9.50 13.14
CA GLN A 156 -11.82 10.09 13.52
C GLN A 156 -10.69 9.06 13.40
N THR A 157 -10.94 7.79 13.72
CA THR A 157 -9.96 6.72 13.52
C THR A 157 -9.53 6.59 12.05
N LYS A 158 -10.47 6.66 11.09
CA LYS A 158 -10.12 6.62 9.65
C LYS A 158 -9.29 7.84 9.25
N ARG A 159 -9.63 9.03 9.77
CA ARG A 159 -8.86 10.26 9.53
C ARG A 159 -7.41 10.06 9.98
N VAL A 160 -7.19 9.69 11.24
CA VAL A 160 -5.85 9.51 11.81
C VAL A 160 -5.04 8.49 11.00
N ILE A 161 -5.65 7.34 10.67
CA ILE A 161 -5.00 6.30 9.85
C ILE A 161 -4.54 6.85 8.49
N TYR A 162 -5.41 7.58 7.78
CA TYR A 162 -5.03 8.14 6.48
C TYR A 162 -4.00 9.26 6.59
N GLU A 163 -4.08 10.11 7.62
CA GLU A 163 -3.08 11.15 7.87
C GLU A 163 -1.71 10.54 8.21
N GLN A 164 -1.66 9.43 8.95
CA GLN A 164 -0.43 8.67 9.22
C GLN A 164 0.12 8.04 7.93
N ILE A 165 -0.72 7.37 7.16
CA ILE A 165 -0.34 6.75 5.88
C ILE A 165 0.25 7.81 4.94
N LEU A 166 -0.36 8.98 4.84
CA LEU A 166 0.13 10.03 3.96
C LEU A 166 1.33 10.76 4.61
N GLY A 167 1.39 10.81 5.93
CA GLY A 167 2.24 11.71 6.68
C GLY A 167 1.87 13.18 6.44
N ALA A 168 0.60 13.46 6.16
CA ALA A 168 0.11 14.81 5.91
C ALA A 168 -1.31 14.97 6.47
N THR A 169 -1.63 16.18 6.92
CA THR A 169 -2.96 16.50 7.43
C THR A 169 -3.96 16.53 6.29
N LEU A 170 -5.13 15.93 6.50
CA LEU A 170 -6.22 15.93 5.54
C LEU A 170 -7.23 17.04 5.89
N GLN A 171 -7.82 17.64 4.85
CA GLN A 171 -9.01 18.48 5.01
C GLN A 171 -10.20 17.60 5.38
N PHE A 172 -10.41 17.40 6.68
CA PHE A 172 -11.41 16.46 7.18
C PHE A 172 -12.75 17.12 7.45
N MET A 173 -13.83 16.50 6.97
CA MET A 173 -15.20 16.99 7.17
C MET A 173 -16.08 15.91 7.82
N PRO A 174 -16.47 16.08 9.11
CA PRO A 174 -17.21 15.06 9.87
C PRO A 174 -18.71 15.06 9.59
N ILE A 175 -19.11 14.76 8.35
CA ILE A 175 -20.52 14.67 7.94
C ILE A 175 -21.04 13.24 8.05
N GLU A 176 -22.26 13.10 8.55
CA GLU A 176 -23.04 11.86 8.50
C GLU A 176 -23.64 11.66 7.12
N ILE A 177 -23.41 10.48 6.55
CA ILE A 177 -23.94 10.08 5.27
C ILE A 177 -24.56 8.72 5.47
N ASP A 178 -25.81 8.56 5.04
CA ASP A 178 -26.51 7.30 5.19
C ASP A 178 -25.85 6.21 4.33
N GLU A 179 -25.64 5.02 4.93
CA GLU A 179 -25.01 3.90 4.23
C GLU A 179 -26.08 2.97 3.68
N ILE A 180 -26.21 2.92 2.36
CA ILE A 180 -27.08 1.94 1.71
C ILE A 180 -26.64 0.51 2.05
N GLN A 181 -27.60 -0.38 2.19
CA GLN A 181 -27.33 -1.78 2.52
C GLN A 181 -26.94 -2.56 1.26
N ARG A 182 -25.64 -2.78 1.07
CA ARG A 182 -25.06 -3.56 -0.04
C ARG A 182 -23.91 -4.43 0.43
N VAL A 183 -23.76 -5.60 -0.19
CA VAL A 183 -22.62 -6.48 0.06
C VAL A 183 -21.37 -5.93 -0.63
N ASP A 184 -21.48 -5.34 -1.83
CA ASP A 184 -20.36 -4.70 -2.51
C ASP A 184 -20.04 -3.34 -1.85
N PRO A 185 -18.84 -3.17 -1.25
CA PRO A 185 -18.44 -1.89 -0.68
C PRO A 185 -18.31 -0.76 -1.72
N THR A 186 -18.13 -1.09 -2.99
CA THR A 186 -18.01 -0.12 -4.09
C THR A 186 -19.30 0.63 -4.32
N GLU A 187 -20.45 -0.07 -4.31
CA GLU A 187 -21.77 0.56 -4.42
C GLU A 187 -22.01 1.55 -3.28
N ILE A 188 -21.65 1.16 -2.05
CA ILE A 188 -21.78 2.02 -0.87
C ILE A 188 -20.88 3.25 -1.01
N ALA A 189 -19.59 3.06 -1.35
CA ALA A 189 -18.64 4.17 -1.50
C ALA A 189 -19.08 5.15 -2.60
N LEU A 190 -19.59 4.66 -3.73
CA LEU A 190 -20.11 5.48 -4.82
C LEU A 190 -21.34 6.30 -4.40
N ARG A 191 -22.27 5.69 -3.65
CA ARG A 191 -23.42 6.43 -3.12
C ARG A 191 -22.97 7.49 -2.11
N LYS A 192 -22.05 7.13 -1.21
CA LYS A 192 -21.52 8.05 -0.20
C LYS A 192 -20.82 9.25 -0.82
N VAL A 193 -19.98 9.06 -1.85
CA VAL A 193 -19.27 10.18 -2.46
C VAL A 193 -20.21 11.10 -3.23
N GLN A 194 -21.27 10.54 -3.84
CA GLN A 194 -22.28 11.32 -4.53
C GLN A 194 -23.05 12.22 -3.56
N GLU A 195 -23.47 11.68 -2.41
CA GLU A 195 -24.16 12.44 -1.37
C GLU A 195 -23.24 13.47 -0.71
N ALA A 196 -21.99 13.08 -0.39
CA ALA A 196 -20.97 14.01 0.10
C ALA A 196 -20.77 15.19 -0.85
N PHE A 197 -20.66 14.93 -2.15
CA PHE A 197 -20.47 15.97 -3.15
C PHE A 197 -21.71 16.88 -3.25
N GLN A 198 -22.91 16.33 -3.21
CA GLN A 198 -24.16 17.11 -3.22
C GLN A 198 -24.27 18.05 -2.02
N MET A 199 -23.84 17.60 -0.83
CA MET A 199 -23.87 18.41 0.39
C MET A 199 -22.78 19.49 0.41
N MET A 200 -21.59 19.16 -0.08
CA MET A 200 -20.41 20.03 0.04
C MET A 200 -20.23 20.97 -1.15
N ASN A 201 -20.66 20.56 -2.34
CA ASN A 201 -20.35 21.19 -3.63
C ASN A 201 -18.86 21.53 -3.79
N LYS A 202 -18.00 20.61 -3.32
CA LYS A 202 -16.54 20.69 -3.36
C LYS A 202 -15.96 19.33 -3.74
N PRO A 203 -14.71 19.26 -4.25
CA PRO A 203 -14.02 17.99 -4.42
C PRO A 203 -13.94 17.21 -3.10
N VAL A 204 -14.43 15.98 -3.13
CA VAL A 204 -14.52 15.12 -1.95
C VAL A 204 -14.04 13.72 -2.27
N PHE A 205 -13.51 13.05 -1.25
CA PHE A 205 -13.42 11.60 -1.24
C PHE A 205 -13.98 11.03 0.05
N VAL A 206 -14.43 9.78 -0.03
CA VAL A 206 -14.97 8.99 1.08
C VAL A 206 -14.31 7.62 1.09
N GLU A 207 -14.48 6.88 2.18
CA GLU A 207 -14.01 5.50 2.28
C GLU A 207 -15.09 4.56 2.82
N GLN A 208 -15.16 3.36 2.22
CA GLN A 208 -15.88 2.21 2.74
C GLN A 208 -14.92 1.05 3.00
N THR A 209 -14.97 0.50 4.22
CA THR A 209 -14.23 -0.72 4.57
C THR A 209 -15.20 -1.89 4.63
N ALA A 210 -14.77 -3.06 4.14
CA ALA A 210 -15.52 -4.30 4.19
C ALA A 210 -14.63 -5.48 4.63
N LEU A 211 -15.28 -6.51 5.15
CA LEU A 211 -14.73 -7.83 5.42
C LEU A 211 -15.63 -8.84 4.73
N ALA A 212 -15.12 -9.48 3.68
CA ALA A 212 -15.87 -10.45 2.88
C ALA A 212 -15.44 -11.87 3.27
N VAL A 213 -16.34 -12.66 3.86
CA VAL A 213 -16.06 -14.03 4.29
C VAL A 213 -16.55 -15.01 3.22
N ARG A 214 -15.63 -15.83 2.67
CA ARG A 214 -15.93 -16.67 1.51
C ARG A 214 -16.98 -17.75 1.81
N ALA A 215 -16.89 -18.39 2.97
CA ALA A 215 -17.87 -19.39 3.40
C ALA A 215 -19.30 -18.84 3.54
N TRP A 216 -19.45 -17.52 3.71
CA TRP A 216 -20.75 -16.85 3.78
C TRP A 216 -21.17 -16.20 2.45
N GLY A 217 -20.53 -16.58 1.35
CA GLY A 217 -20.80 -15.99 0.03
C GLY A 217 -20.38 -14.51 -0.08
N GLY A 218 -19.40 -14.08 0.70
CA GLY A 218 -18.89 -12.70 0.71
C GLY A 218 -19.54 -11.78 1.75
N LEU A 219 -20.51 -12.27 2.53
CA LEU A 219 -21.06 -11.53 3.67
C LEU A 219 -20.02 -11.39 4.81
N PRO A 220 -20.14 -10.38 5.68
CA PRO A 220 -21.07 -9.25 5.59
C PRO A 220 -20.71 -8.23 4.51
N GLY A 221 -19.49 -8.27 3.95
CA GLY A 221 -19.04 -7.36 2.91
C GLY A 221 -19.14 -5.90 3.35
N GLY A 222 -19.72 -5.04 2.52
CA GLY A 222 -19.95 -3.62 2.79
C GLY A 222 -20.68 -3.30 4.10
N MET A 223 -21.45 -4.26 4.63
CA MET A 223 -22.26 -4.12 5.86
C MET A 223 -21.49 -4.53 7.13
N THR A 224 -20.17 -4.69 7.05
CA THR A 224 -19.33 -5.19 8.16
C THR A 224 -19.59 -4.48 9.48
N ASN A 225 -19.75 -3.15 9.48
CA ASN A 225 -19.94 -2.40 10.73
C ASN A 225 -21.25 -2.78 11.42
N ALA A 226 -22.35 -2.90 10.67
CA ALA A 226 -23.65 -3.31 11.22
C ALA A 226 -23.56 -4.72 11.84
N PHE A 227 -22.95 -5.67 11.13
CA PHE A 227 -22.80 -7.04 11.62
C PHE A 227 -21.93 -7.13 12.87
N ILE A 228 -20.76 -6.47 12.88
CA ILE A 228 -19.83 -6.53 14.00
C ILE A 228 -20.43 -5.85 15.24
N THR A 229 -21.07 -4.69 15.08
CA THR A 229 -21.68 -3.95 16.20
C THR A 229 -22.86 -4.71 16.81
N THR A 230 -23.72 -5.33 15.99
CA THR A 230 -24.91 -6.04 16.49
C THR A 230 -24.59 -7.44 17.02
N MET A 231 -23.75 -8.20 16.30
CA MET A 231 -23.49 -9.60 16.63
C MET A 231 -22.42 -9.74 17.73
N GLY A 232 -21.44 -8.84 17.74
CA GLY A 232 -20.23 -8.94 18.54
C GLY A 232 -19.21 -9.93 17.95
N LEU A 233 -17.93 -9.66 18.20
CA LEU A 233 -16.80 -10.43 17.64
C LEU A 233 -16.83 -11.91 18.01
N GLY A 234 -17.20 -12.24 19.25
CA GLY A 234 -17.24 -13.63 19.71
C GLY A 234 -18.26 -14.49 18.97
N ASN A 235 -19.45 -13.94 18.68
CA ASN A 235 -20.46 -14.65 17.91
C ASN A 235 -20.13 -14.69 16.41
N PHE A 236 -19.46 -13.65 15.89
CA PHE A 236 -18.93 -13.67 14.53
C PHE A 236 -17.95 -14.85 14.33
N CYS A 237 -16.99 -15.02 15.25
CA CYS A 237 -16.09 -16.18 15.25
C CYS A 237 -16.85 -17.50 15.42
N ARG A 238 -17.82 -17.57 16.34
CA ARG A 238 -18.62 -18.78 16.56
C ARG A 238 -19.37 -19.21 15.29
N ALA A 239 -19.86 -18.25 14.51
CA ALA A 239 -20.58 -18.52 13.28
C ALA A 239 -19.68 -19.10 12.18
N ILE A 240 -18.43 -18.63 12.06
CA ILE A 240 -17.51 -19.15 11.03
C ILE A 240 -17.00 -20.55 11.39
N ASN A 241 -16.88 -20.87 12.68
CA ASN A 241 -16.43 -22.19 13.15
C ASN A 241 -17.35 -23.36 12.74
N ALA A 242 -18.54 -23.08 12.17
CA ALA A 242 -19.40 -24.10 11.57
C ALA A 242 -18.96 -24.51 10.14
N PHE A 243 -17.95 -23.84 9.58
CA PHE A 243 -17.41 -24.06 8.26
C PHE A 243 -15.92 -24.39 8.35
N ASP A 244 -15.43 -25.28 7.49
CA ASP A 244 -13.99 -25.59 7.42
C ASP A 244 -13.19 -24.43 6.79
N ASP A 245 -13.85 -23.61 5.97
CA ASP A 245 -13.25 -22.50 5.24
C ASP A 245 -13.40 -21.18 6.00
N HIS A 246 -12.29 -20.73 6.59
CA HIS A 246 -12.23 -19.47 7.33
C HIS A 246 -11.75 -18.28 6.50
N TYR A 247 -11.53 -18.46 5.19
CA TYR A 247 -10.98 -17.42 4.34
C TYR A 247 -11.85 -16.16 4.35
N ALA A 248 -11.18 -15.01 4.48
CA ALA A 248 -11.77 -13.70 4.35
C ALA A 248 -10.86 -12.72 3.62
N GLU A 249 -11.47 -11.72 3.02
CA GLU A 249 -10.76 -10.61 2.39
C GLU A 249 -11.16 -9.28 3.03
N ALA A 250 -10.18 -8.58 3.58
CA ALA A 250 -10.35 -7.22 4.08
C ALA A 250 -10.21 -6.24 2.91
N ILE A 251 -11.23 -5.43 2.66
CA ILE A 251 -11.34 -4.56 1.49
C ILE A 251 -11.50 -3.11 1.96
N SER A 252 -10.83 -2.17 1.30
CA SER A 252 -11.10 -0.74 1.43
C SER A 252 -11.31 -0.14 0.05
N VAL A 253 -12.40 0.60 -0.11
CA VAL A 253 -12.74 1.33 -1.32
C VAL A 253 -12.77 2.82 -1.02
N ILE A 254 -11.90 3.58 -1.67
CA ILE A 254 -11.97 5.03 -1.74
C ILE A 254 -12.79 5.40 -2.95
N ALA A 255 -13.75 6.30 -2.77
CA ALA A 255 -14.49 6.91 -3.87
C ALA A 255 -14.25 8.41 -3.87
N PHE A 256 -13.94 8.97 -5.03
CA PHE A 256 -13.62 10.38 -5.24
C PHE A 256 -14.60 11.01 -6.24
N SER A 257 -14.95 12.28 -6.01
CA SER A 257 -15.74 13.10 -6.92
C SER A 257 -15.32 14.56 -6.85
N ASP A 258 -15.04 15.19 -8.00
CA ASP A 258 -14.89 16.65 -8.14
C ASP A 258 -16.07 17.32 -8.88
N GLY A 259 -17.12 16.54 -9.18
CA GLY A 259 -18.29 16.98 -9.96
C GLY A 259 -18.19 16.71 -11.45
N ASN A 260 -16.97 16.66 -12.01
CA ASN A 260 -16.73 16.31 -13.41
C ASN A 260 -16.30 14.84 -13.58
N MET A 261 -15.57 14.33 -12.59
CA MET A 261 -15.01 12.99 -12.57
C MET A 261 -15.40 12.30 -11.28
N LYS A 262 -15.83 11.05 -11.43
CA LYS A 262 -16.11 10.14 -10.33
C LYS A 262 -15.30 8.87 -10.54
N ARG A 263 -14.53 8.45 -9.55
CA ARG A 263 -13.68 7.25 -9.65
C ARG A 263 -13.53 6.56 -8.31
N THR A 264 -13.32 5.25 -8.35
CA THR A 264 -13.05 4.40 -7.18
C THR A 264 -11.66 3.80 -7.24
N PHE A 265 -11.09 3.56 -6.06
CA PHE A 265 -9.78 2.93 -5.85
C PHE A 265 -9.96 1.90 -4.75
N ALA A 266 -9.66 0.64 -5.05
CA ALA A 266 -9.86 -0.46 -4.13
C ALA A 266 -8.51 -1.07 -3.74
N GLY A 267 -8.37 -1.38 -2.47
CA GLY A 267 -7.31 -2.24 -1.97
C GLY A 267 -7.94 -3.43 -1.28
N SER A 268 -7.28 -4.59 -1.39
CA SER A 268 -7.66 -5.79 -0.66
C SER A 268 -6.47 -6.42 0.06
N LEU A 269 -6.79 -7.19 1.08
CA LEU A 269 -5.83 -7.97 1.86
C LEU A 269 -6.48 -9.32 2.19
N PRO A 270 -5.98 -10.42 1.61
CA PRO A 270 -6.45 -11.76 1.95
C PRO A 270 -6.02 -12.15 3.36
N GLY A 271 -6.81 -13.03 3.99
CA GLY A 271 -6.58 -13.53 5.33
C GLY A 271 -7.65 -14.53 5.75
N GLU A 272 -7.79 -14.71 7.05
CA GLU A 272 -8.73 -15.65 7.65
C GLU A 272 -9.42 -15.03 8.87
N ILE A 273 -10.64 -15.51 9.16
CA ILE A 273 -11.33 -15.20 10.40
C ILE A 273 -10.84 -16.15 11.49
N ALA A 274 -10.32 -15.60 12.58
CA ALA A 274 -9.88 -16.37 13.73
C ALA A 274 -11.04 -17.13 14.39
N THR A 275 -10.73 -18.30 14.98
CA THR A 275 -11.73 -19.13 15.69
C THR A 275 -12.27 -18.50 16.96
N ARG A 276 -11.56 -17.50 17.50
CA ARG A 276 -11.96 -16.64 18.61
C ARG A 276 -11.25 -15.28 18.49
N PRO A 277 -11.80 -14.20 19.07
CA PRO A 277 -11.10 -12.93 19.14
C PRO A 277 -9.79 -13.04 19.92
N ARG A 278 -8.71 -12.43 19.42
CA ARG A 278 -7.41 -12.33 20.08
C ARG A 278 -6.84 -10.92 19.97
N GLY A 279 -6.21 -10.46 21.05
CA GLY A 279 -5.64 -9.11 21.14
C GLY A 279 -6.69 -8.00 21.24
N ASP A 280 -6.22 -6.76 21.12
CA ASP A 280 -6.99 -5.53 21.27
C ASP A 280 -7.00 -4.73 19.98
N GLY A 281 -8.02 -3.93 19.73
CA GLY A 281 -8.04 -3.08 18.55
C GLY A 281 -9.42 -2.56 18.20
N TYR A 282 -9.51 -1.80 17.12
CA TYR A 282 -10.78 -1.26 16.67
C TYR A 282 -11.51 -2.23 15.74
N ARG A 283 -12.85 -2.24 15.84
CA ARG A 283 -13.75 -3.03 14.99
C ARG A 283 -13.37 -4.50 14.94
N TRP A 284 -13.01 -5.01 13.77
CA TRP A 284 -12.79 -6.43 13.49
C TRP A 284 -11.32 -6.83 13.58
N ASN A 285 -10.41 -5.92 13.99
CA ASN A 285 -8.99 -6.25 14.13
C ASN A 285 -8.74 -7.53 14.96
N PRO A 286 -9.42 -7.76 16.11
CA PRO A 286 -9.17 -8.96 16.92
C PRO A 286 -9.55 -10.29 16.26
N ILE A 287 -10.25 -10.28 15.13
CA ILE A 287 -10.76 -11.51 14.49
C ILE A 287 -10.20 -11.75 13.09
N PHE A 288 -9.38 -10.85 12.56
CA PHE A 288 -8.81 -10.99 11.21
C PHE A 288 -7.32 -11.28 11.29
N THR A 289 -6.93 -12.41 10.72
CA THR A 289 -5.53 -12.85 10.59
C THR A 289 -5.11 -12.65 9.13
N PRO A 290 -4.22 -11.69 8.81
CA PRO A 290 -3.77 -11.49 7.44
C PRO A 290 -2.97 -12.70 6.94
N GLN A 291 -3.09 -13.00 5.64
CA GLN A 291 -2.39 -14.14 5.04
C GLN A 291 -0.87 -14.03 5.25
N GLY A 292 -0.26 -15.13 5.71
CA GLY A 292 1.19 -15.19 6.00
C GLY A 292 1.57 -14.78 7.42
N PHE A 293 0.59 -14.52 8.30
CA PHE A 293 0.81 -14.20 9.70
C PHE A 293 -0.01 -15.13 10.61
N ASP A 294 0.48 -15.38 11.82
CA ASP A 294 -0.25 -16.14 12.85
C ASP A 294 -1.04 -15.22 13.81
N GLN A 295 -0.67 -13.94 13.85
CA GLN A 295 -1.26 -12.91 14.70
C GLN A 295 -2.49 -12.29 14.04
N THR A 296 -3.55 -12.04 14.81
CA THR A 296 -4.64 -11.18 14.32
C THR A 296 -4.16 -9.74 14.23
N PHE A 297 -4.87 -8.88 13.50
CA PHE A 297 -4.66 -7.44 13.59
C PHE A 297 -4.81 -6.89 15.01
N GLY A 298 -5.49 -7.59 15.92
CA GLY A 298 -5.55 -7.20 17.33
C GLY A 298 -4.27 -7.50 18.11
N GLU A 299 -3.41 -8.36 17.58
CA GLU A 299 -2.15 -8.78 18.20
C GLU A 299 -0.92 -8.11 17.55
N MET A 300 -1.12 -7.33 16.49
CA MET A 300 -0.07 -6.63 15.73
C MET A 300 0.06 -5.17 16.18
N ARG A 301 1.26 -4.61 16.04
CA ARG A 301 1.48 -3.17 16.26
C ARG A 301 0.86 -2.36 15.13
N GLU A 302 0.45 -1.14 15.44
CA GLU A 302 -0.21 -0.25 14.46
C GLU A 302 0.63 -0.04 13.20
N GLU A 303 1.93 0.22 13.33
CA GLU A 303 2.87 0.37 12.21
C GLU A 303 2.89 -0.86 11.29
N GLU A 304 2.78 -2.06 11.86
CA GLU A 304 2.77 -3.32 11.09
C GLU A 304 1.45 -3.45 10.33
N ILE A 305 0.32 -3.10 10.94
CA ILE A 305 -0.98 -3.08 10.29
C ILE A 305 -0.99 -2.08 9.14
N LEU A 306 -0.51 -0.85 9.37
CA LEU A 306 -0.45 0.20 8.34
C LEU A 306 0.36 -0.26 7.12
N SER A 307 1.45 -1.00 7.35
CA SER A 307 2.32 -1.55 6.31
C SER A 307 1.61 -2.48 5.33
N ILE A 308 0.70 -3.33 5.81
CA ILE A 308 0.05 -4.37 4.99
C ILE A 308 -1.40 -4.04 4.66
N SER A 309 -1.96 -2.99 5.27
CA SER A 309 -3.38 -2.70 5.19
C SER A 309 -3.88 -2.50 3.76
N MET A 310 -5.08 -3.01 3.49
CA MET A 310 -5.85 -2.74 2.29
C MET A 310 -6.06 -1.23 2.04
N ARG A 311 -6.15 -0.41 3.10
CA ARG A 311 -6.26 1.05 3.01
C ARG A 311 -5.05 1.68 2.34
N ARG A 312 -3.85 1.18 2.66
CA ARG A 312 -2.61 1.63 2.04
C ARG A 312 -2.64 1.41 0.52
N ARG A 313 -3.13 0.27 0.04
CA ARG A 313 -3.23 0.02 -1.40
C ARG A 313 -4.21 1.00 -2.07
N ALA A 314 -5.40 1.16 -1.50
CA ALA A 314 -6.44 2.03 -2.03
C ALA A 314 -5.98 3.51 -2.13
N ILE A 315 -5.34 4.02 -1.08
CA ILE A 315 -4.90 5.42 -1.04
C ILE A 315 -3.70 5.68 -1.94
N VAL A 316 -2.77 4.74 -2.07
CA VAL A 316 -1.65 4.90 -3.01
C VAL A 316 -2.14 5.01 -4.45
N ASP A 317 -3.12 4.17 -4.85
CA ASP A 317 -3.70 4.26 -6.19
C ASP A 317 -4.50 5.54 -6.40
N PHE A 318 -5.21 6.01 -5.36
CA PHE A 318 -5.88 7.30 -5.40
C PHE A 318 -4.87 8.45 -5.59
N MET A 319 -3.76 8.45 -4.85
CA MET A 319 -2.72 9.47 -4.95
C MET A 319 -2.06 9.50 -6.33
N ARG A 320 -1.71 8.34 -6.89
CA ARG A 320 -1.19 8.23 -8.27
C ARG A 320 -2.15 8.83 -9.28
N PHE A 321 -3.45 8.56 -9.11
CA PHE A 321 -4.47 9.13 -9.97
C PHE A 321 -4.52 10.65 -9.86
N LEU A 322 -4.48 11.21 -8.65
CA LEU A 322 -4.46 12.66 -8.46
C LEU A 322 -3.25 13.31 -9.16
N GLN A 323 -2.06 12.76 -8.91
CA GLN A 323 -0.80 13.25 -9.52
C GLN A 323 -0.82 13.18 -11.06
N SER A 324 -1.45 12.14 -11.63
CA SER A 324 -1.50 11.94 -13.08
C SER A 324 -2.57 12.75 -13.79
N ASN A 325 -3.58 13.25 -13.08
CA ASN A 325 -4.77 13.88 -13.71
C ASN A 325 -4.98 15.34 -13.30
N TYR A 326 -4.29 15.83 -12.27
CA TYR A 326 -4.47 17.17 -11.75
C TYR A 326 -3.13 17.89 -11.61
N MET A 327 -3.12 19.17 -11.98
CA MET A 327 -2.11 20.10 -11.49
C MET A 327 -2.44 20.41 -10.04
N LEU A 328 -1.57 19.96 -9.16
CA LEU A 328 -1.68 20.11 -7.73
C LEU A 328 -0.94 21.40 -7.36
N GLU A 329 -1.68 22.41 -6.93
CA GLU A 329 -1.18 23.69 -6.42
C GLU A 329 -1.21 23.72 -4.89
#